data_AF-A0A4Y7TM88-F1
#
_entry.id   AF-A0A4Y7TM88-F1
#
_cell.length_a   1.000
_cell.length_b   1.000
_cell.length_c   1.000
_cell.angle_alpha   90.00
_cell.angle_beta   90.00
_cell.angle_gamma   90.00
#
_symmetry.space_group_name_H-M   'P 1'
#
loop_
_entity.id
_entity.type
_entity.pdbx_description
1 polymer ?
#
loop_
_entity_poly.entity_id
_entity_poly.type
_entity_poly.pdbx_seq_one_letter_code
_entity_poly.pdbx_strand_id
1 'polypeptide(L)'
;KVLCPGLTVADDPKIPSYLGHTAAIGGGARAVWKIAKEKFKRLCSGLKKKEKKVVLNTQYHERTWKNDHANLRVFSMVCEKEVQVQDDKRPPPCAECKTVLKSKAFRNILRKKPPKDENYKH
;
A
#
# COMPACT_ATOMS: atom_id res chain seq x y z
N LYS A 1 8.72 -7.67 24.05
CA LYS A 1 8.19 -6.99 22.84
C LYS A 1 9.31 -6.72 21.87
N VAL A 2 9.06 -6.87 20.57
CA VAL A 2 10.01 -6.50 19.52
C VAL A 2 9.29 -5.66 18.47
N LEU A 3 10.05 -4.97 17.61
CA LEU A 3 9.48 -4.19 16.52
C LEU A 3 8.72 -5.09 15.53
N CYS A 4 7.56 -4.62 15.09
CA CYS A 4 6.82 -5.27 14.03
C CYS A 4 7.68 -5.27 12.75
N PRO A 5 7.95 -6.45 12.16
CA PRO A 5 8.78 -6.52 10.95
C PRO A 5 8.05 -6.00 9.71
N GLY A 6 6.74 -5.78 9.78
CA GLY A 6 5.89 -5.58 8.61
C GLY A 6 5.71 -6.88 7.81
N LEU A 7 4.99 -6.78 6.69
CA LEU A 7 4.87 -7.86 5.72
C LEU A 7 6.13 -7.93 4.86
N THR A 8 6.74 -9.10 4.75
CA THR A 8 7.95 -9.34 3.95
C THR A 8 7.83 -10.63 3.14
N VAL A 9 8.91 -11.04 2.48
CA VAL A 9 8.98 -12.26 1.66
C VAL A 9 8.52 -13.54 2.39
N ALA A 10 8.69 -13.64 3.71
CA ALA A 10 8.24 -14.83 4.44
C ALA A 10 6.72 -14.84 4.69
N ASP A 11 6.04 -13.70 4.52
CA ASP A 11 4.58 -13.62 4.62
C ASP A 11 3.91 -13.85 3.25
N ASP A 12 4.51 -13.32 2.17
CA ASP A 12 4.15 -13.65 0.79
C ASP A 12 5.35 -13.45 -0.14
N PRO A 13 5.76 -14.48 -0.93
CA PRO A 13 6.95 -14.42 -1.78
C PRO A 13 6.86 -13.37 -2.89
N LYS A 14 5.67 -12.83 -3.18
CA LYS A 14 5.47 -11.83 -4.23
C LYS A 14 5.69 -10.40 -3.75
N ILE A 15 5.85 -10.18 -2.44
CA ILE A 15 6.06 -8.84 -1.87
C ILE A 15 7.29 -8.14 -2.47
N PRO A 16 8.48 -8.78 -2.58
CA PRO A 16 9.63 -8.15 -3.20
C PRO A 16 9.38 -7.75 -4.66
N SER A 17 8.73 -8.61 -5.44
CA SER A 17 8.39 -8.32 -6.84
C SER A 17 7.40 -7.16 -6.96
N TYR A 18 6.39 -7.12 -6.10
CA TYR A 18 5.44 -6.00 -6.04
C TYR A 18 6.16 -4.68 -5.74
N LEU A 19 7.06 -4.66 -4.75
CA LEU A 19 7.81 -3.47 -4.37
C LEU A 19 8.78 -3.04 -5.46
N GLY A 20 9.44 -3.98 -6.14
CA GLY A 20 10.34 -3.69 -7.27
C GLY A 20 9.64 -3.06 -8.48
N HIS A 21 8.35 -3.32 -8.69
CA HIS A 21 7.61 -2.80 -9.85
C HIS A 21 6.77 -1.55 -9.57
N THR A 22 6.64 -1.13 -8.31
CA THR A 22 5.78 0.00 -7.95
C THR A 22 6.58 1.15 -7.35
N ALA A 23 6.55 2.32 -7.99
CA ALA A 23 7.05 3.54 -7.37
C ALA A 23 6.07 4.11 -6.32
N ALA A 24 4.89 3.50 -6.14
CA ALA A 24 3.91 3.98 -5.17
C ALA A 24 4.45 3.81 -3.75
N ILE A 25 4.28 4.84 -2.93
CA ILE A 25 4.66 4.83 -1.50
C ILE A 25 3.62 4.10 -0.61
N GLY A 26 2.50 3.66 -1.19
CA GLY A 26 1.42 2.97 -0.48
C GLY A 26 0.18 2.80 -1.33
N GLY A 27 -0.90 2.27 -0.74
CA GLY A 27 -2.13 2.01 -1.48
C GLY A 27 -3.34 1.65 -0.60
N GLY A 28 -4.40 1.19 -1.26
CA GLY A 28 -5.65 0.79 -0.62
C GLY A 28 -6.70 1.90 -0.52
N ALA A 29 -6.32 3.13 -0.86
CA ALA A 29 -7.22 4.25 -0.95
C ALA A 29 -8.19 4.15 -2.14
N ARG A 30 -9.29 4.90 -2.07
CA ARG A 30 -10.23 5.02 -3.18
C ARG A 30 -9.58 5.75 -4.36
N ALA A 31 -10.08 5.48 -5.57
CA ALA A 31 -9.58 6.12 -6.77
C ALA A 31 -9.82 7.64 -6.72
N VAL A 32 -8.84 8.42 -7.21
CA VAL A 32 -8.86 9.90 -7.22
C VAL A 32 -10.14 10.45 -7.86
N TRP A 33 -10.60 9.85 -8.95
CA TRP A 33 -11.81 10.28 -9.64
C TRP A 33 -13.08 10.05 -8.82
N LYS A 34 -13.13 9.02 -7.97
CA LYS A 34 -14.26 8.78 -7.05
C LYS A 34 -14.30 9.88 -6.00
N ILE A 35 -13.15 10.20 -5.41
CA ILE A 35 -13.02 11.27 -4.41
C ILE A 35 -13.39 12.63 -5.03
N ALA A 36 -12.93 12.93 -6.25
CA ALA A 36 -13.27 14.15 -6.98
C ALA A 36 -14.78 14.26 -7.24
N LYS A 37 -15.39 13.17 -7.74
CA LYS A 37 -16.84 13.12 -7.99
C LYS A 37 -17.65 13.28 -6.71
N GLU A 38 -17.19 12.73 -5.58
CA GLU A 38 -17.86 12.85 -4.30
C GLU A 38 -17.82 14.27 -3.74
N LYS A 39 -16.61 14.85 -3.65
CA LYS A 39 -16.36 16.15 -3.00
C LYS A 39 -16.73 17.36 -3.85
N PHE A 40 -16.51 17.29 -5.17
CA PHE A 40 -16.65 18.45 -6.06
C PHE A 40 -17.67 18.23 -7.18
N LYS A 41 -18.33 17.06 -7.23
CA LYS A 41 -19.29 16.66 -8.28
C LYS A 41 -18.74 16.76 -9.71
N ARG A 42 -17.42 16.71 -9.87
CA ARG A 42 -16.71 16.90 -11.15
C ARG A 42 -15.60 15.86 -11.33
N LEU A 43 -15.21 15.63 -12.59
CA LEU A 43 -14.04 14.81 -12.92
C LEU A 43 -12.75 15.54 -12.52
N CYS A 44 -11.68 14.79 -12.25
CA CYS A 44 -10.38 15.35 -11.90
C CYS A 44 -9.84 16.33 -12.95
N SER A 45 -10.13 16.12 -14.23
CA SER A 45 -9.74 17.01 -15.33
C SER A 45 -10.31 18.42 -15.17
N GLY A 46 -11.52 18.56 -14.64
CA GLY A 46 -12.20 19.85 -14.43
C GLY A 46 -11.79 20.59 -13.15
N LEU A 47 -10.97 20.00 -12.28
CA LEU A 47 -10.60 20.59 -11.00
C LEU A 47 -9.48 21.63 -11.13
N LYS A 48 -9.59 22.72 -10.37
CA LYS A 48 -8.51 23.70 -10.15
C LYS A 48 -7.38 23.06 -9.35
N LYS A 49 -6.17 23.62 -9.42
CA LYS A 49 -4.98 23.11 -8.70
C LYS A 49 -5.24 22.90 -7.20
N LYS A 50 -5.93 23.84 -6.54
CA LYS A 50 -6.28 23.75 -5.11
C LYS A 50 -7.22 22.56 -4.82
N GLU A 51 -8.23 22.35 -5.64
CA GLU A 51 -9.18 21.22 -5.51
C GLU A 51 -8.49 19.88 -5.77
N LYS A 52 -7.63 19.81 -6.78
CA LYS A 52 -6.80 18.62 -7.05
C LYS A 52 -5.95 18.26 -5.83
N LYS A 53 -5.34 19.25 -5.17
CA LYS A 53 -4.58 19.03 -3.93
C LYS A 53 -5.45 18.45 -2.81
N VAL A 54 -6.67 18.95 -2.64
CA VAL A 54 -7.62 18.39 -1.66
C VAL A 54 -7.93 16.92 -1.97
N VAL A 55 -8.22 16.59 -3.23
CA VAL A 55 -8.49 15.21 -3.65
C VAL A 55 -7.29 14.29 -3.41
N LEU A 56 -6.09 14.73 -3.76
CA LEU A 56 -4.86 13.95 -3.58
C LEU A 56 -4.52 13.75 -2.10
N ASN A 57 -4.67 14.79 -1.27
CA ASN A 57 -4.50 14.68 0.18
C ASN A 57 -5.52 13.70 0.78
N THR A 58 -6.77 13.77 0.34
CA THR A 58 -7.80 12.82 0.78
C THR A 58 -7.39 11.39 0.43
N GLN A 59 -6.95 11.15 -0.81
CA GLN A 59 -6.48 9.84 -1.24
C GLN A 59 -5.27 9.36 -0.42
N TYR A 60 -4.35 10.27 -0.10
CA TYR A 60 -3.19 9.96 0.73
C TYR A 60 -3.60 9.48 2.12
N HIS A 61 -4.55 10.17 2.76
CA HIS A 61 -5.05 9.82 4.09
C HIS A 61 -5.95 8.56 4.11
N GLU A 62 -6.57 8.21 2.97
CA GLU A 62 -7.38 6.98 2.83
C GLU A 62 -6.55 5.71 2.57
N ARG A 63 -5.22 5.81 2.50
CA ARG A 63 -4.38 4.62 2.30
C ARG A 63 -4.49 3.68 3.49
N THR A 64 -4.46 2.39 3.21
CA THR A 64 -4.49 1.35 4.23
C THR A 64 -3.11 0.72 4.45
N TRP A 65 -2.20 0.83 3.48
CA TRP A 65 -0.81 0.40 3.64
C TRP A 65 0.19 1.40 3.06
N LYS A 66 1.42 1.32 3.56
CA LYS A 66 2.60 2.00 3.05
C LYS A 66 3.67 1.00 2.64
N ASN A 67 4.45 1.36 1.63
CA ASN A 67 5.54 0.57 1.10
C ASN A 67 6.87 1.12 1.65
N ASP A 68 7.66 0.25 2.25
CA ASP A 68 9.06 0.49 2.61
C ASP A 68 9.94 -0.19 1.57
N HIS A 69 10.25 0.56 0.52
CA HIS A 69 11.07 0.08 -0.60
C HIS A 69 12.51 -0.18 -0.19
N ALA A 70 13.05 0.60 0.75
CA ALA A 70 14.43 0.46 1.21
C ALA A 70 14.68 -0.90 1.88
N ASN A 71 13.67 -1.41 2.60
CA ASN A 71 13.80 -2.68 3.30
C ASN A 71 12.94 -3.82 2.72
N LEU A 72 12.30 -3.61 1.57
CA LEU A 72 11.39 -4.55 0.91
C LEU A 72 10.25 -5.07 1.82
N ARG A 73 9.58 -4.14 2.52
CA ARG A 73 8.50 -4.46 3.46
C ARG A 73 7.25 -3.62 3.21
N VAL A 74 6.10 -4.13 3.64
CA VAL A 74 4.83 -3.38 3.61
C VAL A 74 4.27 -3.29 5.03
N PHE A 75 3.79 -2.11 5.40
CA PHE A 75 3.18 -1.87 6.70
C PHE A 75 1.74 -1.41 6.54
N SER A 76 0.88 -1.76 7.49
CA SER A 76 -0.39 -1.05 7.67
C SER A 76 -0.15 0.41 8.03
N MET A 77 -1.04 1.30 7.58
CA MET A 77 -1.03 2.71 8.02
C MET A 77 -1.33 2.85 9.51
N VAL A 78 -2.00 1.85 10.09
CA VAL A 78 -2.30 1.76 11.54
C VAL A 78 -1.47 0.66 12.21
N CYS A 79 -0.26 0.39 11.71
CA CYS A 79 0.65 -0.59 12.31
C CYS A 79 0.83 -0.36 13.82
N GLU A 80 0.65 -1.41 14.61
CA GLU A 80 0.85 -1.42 16.07
C GLU A 80 2.31 -1.15 16.52
N LYS A 81 3.26 -1.11 15.57
CA LYS A 81 4.70 -0.87 15.73
C LYS A 81 5.47 -1.93 16.51
N GLU A 82 4.84 -2.59 17.47
CA GLU A 82 5.43 -3.63 18.30
C GLU A 82 4.59 -4.90 18.25
N VAL A 83 5.23 -6.05 18.48
CA VAL A 83 4.56 -7.34 18.65
C VAL A 83 5.10 -8.06 19.88
N GLN A 84 4.23 -8.83 20.52
CA GLN A 84 4.64 -9.77 21.56
C GLN A 84 5.16 -11.05 20.90
N VAL A 85 6.30 -11.53 21.37
CA VAL A 85 6.92 -12.77 20.89
C VAL A 85 7.22 -13.61 22.12
N GLN A 86 6.85 -14.88 22.07
CA GLN A 86 7.09 -15.83 23.16
C GLN A 86 8.38 -16.64 22.94
N ASP A 87 8.89 -16.73 21.69
CA ASP A 87 10.06 -17.52 21.31
C ASP A 87 11.09 -16.69 20.51
N ASP A 88 12.33 -17.19 20.39
CA ASP A 88 13.43 -16.59 19.61
C ASP A 88 13.26 -16.71 18.07
N LYS A 89 12.10 -17.15 17.59
CA LYS A 89 11.80 -17.21 16.15
C LYS A 89 11.55 -15.81 15.60
N ARG A 90 11.63 -15.67 14.27
CA ARG A 90 11.26 -14.43 13.58
C ARG A 90 9.90 -13.93 14.10
N PRO A 91 9.79 -12.68 14.57
CA PRO A 91 8.51 -12.13 14.99
C PRO A 91 7.50 -12.15 13.84
N PRO A 92 6.23 -12.50 14.09
CA PRO A 92 5.20 -12.32 13.08
C PRO A 92 4.89 -10.83 12.89
N PRO A 93 4.30 -10.43 11.74
CA PRO A 93 3.71 -9.10 11.62
C PRO A 93 2.58 -8.90 12.64
N CYS A 94 2.35 -7.65 13.06
CA CYS A 94 1.22 -7.31 13.93
C CYS A 94 -0.14 -7.58 13.24
N ALA A 95 -1.23 -7.55 14.01
CA ALA A 95 -2.56 -7.88 13.49
C ALA A 95 -2.94 -6.93 12.35
N GLU A 96 -2.67 -5.63 12.49
CA GLU A 96 -2.94 -4.64 11.46
C GLU A 96 -2.13 -4.84 10.17
N CYS A 97 -0.86 -5.25 10.25
CA CYS A 97 -0.11 -5.62 9.04
C CYS A 97 -0.69 -6.89 8.40
N LYS A 98 -1.15 -7.87 9.19
CA LYS A 98 -1.80 -9.07 8.67
C LYS A 98 -3.14 -8.77 7.99
N THR A 99 -3.90 -7.77 8.43
CA THR A 99 -5.15 -7.37 7.76
C THR A 99 -4.89 -6.86 6.34
N VAL A 100 -3.79 -6.13 6.12
CA VAL A 100 -3.35 -5.71 4.78
C VAL A 100 -3.14 -6.92 3.87
N LEU A 101 -2.42 -7.96 4.35
CA LEU A 101 -2.16 -9.18 3.57
C LEU A 101 -3.46 -9.94 3.23
N LYS A 102 -4.45 -9.90 4.11
CA LYS A 102 -5.77 -10.52 3.91
C LYS A 102 -6.68 -9.66 3.01
N SER A 103 -6.39 -8.38 2.83
CA SER A 103 -7.24 -7.48 2.05
C SER A 103 -7.31 -7.88 0.58
N LYS A 104 -8.52 -7.90 0.01
CA LYS A 104 -8.74 -8.20 -1.41
C LYS A 104 -7.97 -7.25 -2.32
N ALA A 105 -7.89 -5.97 -1.95
CA ALA A 105 -7.18 -4.96 -2.70
C ALA A 105 -5.68 -5.29 -2.82
N PHE A 106 -5.01 -5.59 -1.70
CA PHE A 106 -3.59 -5.90 -1.70
C PHE A 106 -3.30 -7.24 -2.40
N ARG A 107 -4.10 -8.28 -2.13
CA ARG A 107 -3.96 -9.59 -2.80
C ARG A 107 -4.10 -9.49 -4.31
N ASN A 108 -5.02 -8.66 -4.80
CA ASN A 108 -5.17 -8.43 -6.24
C ASN A 108 -3.93 -7.79 -6.85
N ILE A 109 -3.27 -6.89 -6.12
CA ILE A 109 -2.05 -6.23 -6.56
C ILE A 109 -0.88 -7.23 -6.58
N LEU A 110 -0.70 -8.03 -5.53
CA LEU A 110 0.33 -9.08 -5.49
C LEU A 110 0.17 -10.11 -6.61
N ARG A 111 -1.06 -10.33 -7.11
CA ARG A 111 -1.35 -11.25 -8.22
C ARG A 111 -1.09 -10.66 -9.60
N LYS A 112 -0.91 -9.34 -9.73
CA LYS A 112 -0.62 -8.74 -11.04
C LYS A 112 0.74 -9.24 -11.53
N LYS A 113 0.74 -9.77 -12.75
CA LYS A 113 1.99 -10.12 -13.42
C LYS A 113 2.79 -8.84 -13.71
N PRO A 114 4.12 -8.90 -13.68
CA PRO A 114 4.95 -7.81 -14.21
C PRO A 114 4.52 -7.50 -15.65
N PRO A 115 4.52 -6.23 -16.08
CA PRO A 115 4.43 -5.94 -17.50
C PRO A 115 5.58 -6.65 -18.21
N LYS A 116 5.33 -7.26 -19.37
CA LYS A 116 6.42 -7.74 -20.25
C LYS A 116 7.22 -6.52 -20.70
N ASP A 117 8.55 -6.66 -20.80
CA ASP A 117 9.49 -5.58 -21.12
C ASP A 117 9.11 -4.77 -22.38
N GLU A 118 8.40 -5.39 -23.33
CA GLU A 118 7.89 -4.80 -24.57
C GLU A 118 6.94 -3.59 -24.40
N ASN A 119 6.51 -3.25 -23.17
CA ASN A 119 5.56 -2.16 -22.88
C ASN A 119 6.16 -0.96 -22.12
N TYR A 120 7.48 -0.88 -21.93
CA TYR A 120 8.10 0.36 -21.45
C TYR A 120 8.06 1.43 -22.56
N LYS A 121 7.11 2.36 -22.49
CA LYS A 121 7.20 3.61 -23.24
C LYS A 121 8.19 4.54 -22.50
N HIS A 122 9.32 4.83 -23.15
CA HIS A 122 10.32 5.81 -22.72
C HIS A 122 9.78 7.25 -22.83
#